data_AF-A0A939XWQ4-F1
#
_entry.id   AF-A0A939XWQ4-F1
#
_cell.length_a   1.000
_cell.length_b   1.000
_cell.length_c   1.000
_cell.angle_alpha   90.00
_cell.angle_beta   90.00
_cell.angle_gamma   90.00
#
_symmetry.space_group_name_H-M   'P 1'
#
loop_
_entity.id
_entity.type
_entity.pdbx_description
1 polymer ?
#
loop_
_entity_poly.entity_id
_entity_poly.type
_entity_poly.pdbx_seq_one_letter_code
_entity_poly.pdbx_strand_id
1 'polypeptide(L)'
;MKILGFIWLLVGLFACPVAMAANAEKIPPSHSRSIDDMAAFLNGKSLSKEDKLWSIQAWMSENMTYDFEKRDKYEQERKRRNRARIEGSSDSQRLSMEVIAKAAFRSKSGVCEDYVKLFIVLAGKVGVEMFYVSGTTDLGGSHAWCACLLDSVPYLFDPTWSSGYCDDNYSVYKKCLTTKYFMATPDSFAHSHIPLDPMLQFSDYPLSYDLVPQNRYFNWRDSLALYQQQDTLAQMQSVYRRALKNGKRNDVLEGDIYLLKQNISVAKYNSDLRLYNRLADQVEKTDRQMVELHNMLVDQKYVSHNAEGNLRKTLGQMQKVLDDVDAQIPDMGTLSKELVSSYTGLRRTIAYERKRLSKCSSLLDKRKSDASRQVKR
;
A
#
# COMPACT_ATOMS: atom_id res chain seq x y z
N MET A 1 45.66 41.51 -8.54
CA MET A 1 44.83 40.46 -9.18
C MET A 1 45.66 39.19 -9.33
N LYS A 2 45.49 38.22 -8.43
CA LYS A 2 45.93 36.83 -8.59
C LYS A 2 44.80 35.96 -8.05
N ILE A 3 44.13 35.25 -8.93
CA ILE A 3 43.00 34.36 -8.63
C ILE A 3 43.60 33.06 -8.10
N LEU A 4 43.37 32.74 -6.82
CA LEU A 4 43.64 31.41 -6.27
C LEU A 4 42.49 30.48 -6.68
N GLY A 5 42.81 29.46 -7.47
CA GLY A 5 41.89 28.37 -7.78
C GLY A 5 41.81 27.38 -6.61
N PHE A 6 40.59 27.16 -6.13
CA PHE A 6 40.26 26.04 -5.24
C PHE A 6 39.94 24.81 -6.11
N ILE A 7 40.80 23.80 -6.09
CA ILE A 7 40.51 22.47 -6.63
C ILE A 7 39.99 21.63 -5.46
N TRP A 8 38.68 21.40 -5.41
CA TRP A 8 38.09 20.35 -4.58
C TRP A 8 38.16 19.03 -5.36
N LEU A 9 39.13 18.19 -5.00
CA LEU A 9 39.25 16.82 -5.49
C LEU A 9 38.50 15.90 -4.52
N LEU A 10 37.17 15.85 -4.61
CA LEU A 10 36.37 14.79 -4.00
C LEU A 10 36.22 13.67 -5.02
N VAL A 11 37.18 12.75 -5.03
CA VAL A 11 37.03 11.45 -5.68
C VAL A 11 36.12 10.62 -4.78
N GLY A 12 34.82 10.65 -5.05
CA GLY A 12 33.93 9.59 -4.61
C GLY A 12 34.34 8.31 -5.32
N LEU A 13 34.95 7.38 -4.58
CA LEU A 13 35.12 6.00 -5.02
C LEU A 13 33.72 5.37 -5.15
N PHE A 14 33.09 5.58 -6.29
CA PHE A 14 32.02 4.69 -6.73
C PHE A 14 32.69 3.37 -7.10
N ALA A 15 32.65 2.41 -6.19
CA ALA A 15 33.03 1.04 -6.50
C ALA A 15 32.24 0.60 -7.76
N CYS A 16 32.98 0.23 -8.80
CA CYS A 16 32.46 -0.19 -10.09
C CYS A 16 31.60 -1.46 -9.94
N PRO A 17 30.47 -1.62 -10.65
CA PRO A 17 29.66 -2.85 -10.64
C PRO A 17 30.45 -4.12 -10.96
N VAL A 18 31.58 -3.99 -11.67
CA VAL A 18 32.49 -5.08 -12.05
C VAL A 18 33.14 -5.76 -10.84
N ALA A 19 33.36 -5.07 -9.72
CA ALA A 19 33.96 -5.67 -8.52
C ALA A 19 32.99 -6.58 -7.75
N MET A 20 31.67 -6.36 -7.88
CA MET A 20 30.64 -7.13 -7.14
C MET A 20 30.40 -8.52 -7.73
N ALA A 21 30.64 -8.68 -9.04
CA ALA A 21 30.46 -9.96 -9.73
C ALA A 21 31.44 -11.06 -9.24
N ALA A 22 32.54 -10.67 -8.58
CA ALA A 22 33.63 -11.57 -8.21
C ALA A 22 33.36 -12.43 -6.95
N ASN A 23 32.35 -12.10 -6.12
CA ASN A 23 32.14 -12.73 -4.80
C ASN A 23 30.79 -13.47 -4.66
N ALA A 24 30.16 -13.89 -5.75
CA ALA A 24 28.93 -14.67 -5.67
C ALA A 24 29.18 -16.02 -4.96
N GLU A 25 28.54 -16.24 -3.82
CA GLU A 25 28.47 -17.57 -3.21
C GLU A 25 27.52 -18.45 -4.03
N LYS A 26 28.03 -19.58 -4.55
CA LYS A 26 27.21 -20.56 -5.26
C LYS A 26 26.31 -21.32 -4.28
N ILE A 27 25.00 -21.18 -4.44
CA ILE A 27 24.00 -21.80 -3.56
C ILE A 27 23.83 -23.29 -3.93
N PRO A 28 24.18 -24.25 -3.05
CA PRO A 28 24.05 -25.66 -3.36
C PRO A 28 22.58 -26.10 -3.48
N PRO A 29 22.28 -27.17 -4.25
CA PRO A 29 20.92 -27.73 -4.32
C PRO A 29 20.33 -28.10 -2.95
N SER A 30 21.15 -28.56 -2.00
CA SER A 30 20.73 -28.89 -0.63
C SER A 30 20.20 -27.69 0.15
N HIS A 31 20.63 -26.47 -0.20
CA HIS A 31 20.16 -25.21 0.36
C HIS A 31 19.16 -24.48 -0.55
N SER A 32 18.70 -25.12 -1.62
CA SER A 32 17.71 -24.57 -2.57
C SER A 32 16.34 -25.25 -2.47
N ARG A 33 16.05 -25.89 -1.33
CA ARG A 33 14.79 -26.62 -1.06
C ARG A 33 13.63 -25.69 -0.72
N SER A 34 13.93 -24.58 -0.06
CA SER A 34 12.97 -23.54 0.32
C SER A 34 13.63 -22.17 0.27
N ILE A 35 12.81 -21.12 0.25
CA ILE A 35 13.28 -19.72 0.39
C ILE A 35 14.03 -19.54 1.72
N ASP A 36 13.52 -20.13 2.80
CA ASP A 36 14.10 -20.01 4.14
C ASP A 36 15.46 -20.75 4.24
N ASP A 37 15.59 -21.93 3.63
CA ASP A 37 16.85 -22.70 3.58
C ASP A 37 17.95 -21.92 2.85
N MET A 38 17.58 -21.28 1.74
CA MET A 38 18.50 -20.48 0.93
C MET A 38 18.97 -19.24 1.69
N ALA A 39 18.04 -18.53 2.33
CA ALA A 39 18.37 -17.36 3.13
C ALA A 39 19.22 -17.72 4.35
N ALA A 40 18.92 -18.83 5.03
CA ALA A 40 19.70 -19.32 6.15
C ALA A 40 21.14 -19.65 5.74
N PHE A 41 21.33 -20.28 4.58
CA PHE A 41 22.66 -20.55 4.02
C PHE A 41 23.45 -19.25 3.79
N LEU A 42 22.87 -18.27 3.09
CA LEU A 42 23.53 -17.00 2.80
C LEU A 42 23.82 -16.18 4.07
N ASN A 43 22.91 -16.20 5.05
CA ASN A 43 23.11 -15.50 6.33
C ASN A 43 24.15 -16.16 7.23
N GLY A 44 24.44 -17.46 7.05
CA GLY A 44 25.54 -18.14 7.73
C GLY A 44 26.92 -17.83 7.15
N LYS A 45 27.00 -17.06 6.06
CA LYS A 45 28.25 -16.69 5.38
C LYS A 45 28.64 -15.25 5.71
N SER A 46 29.94 -14.99 5.75
CA SER A 46 30.50 -13.64 5.91
C SER A 46 30.50 -12.89 4.56
N LEU A 47 29.30 -12.59 4.05
CA LEU A 47 29.07 -11.89 2.78
C LEU A 47 28.48 -10.50 3.03
N SER A 48 28.81 -9.54 2.16
CA SER A 48 28.11 -8.25 2.10
C SER A 48 26.65 -8.44 1.70
N LYS A 49 25.80 -7.41 1.89
CA LYS A 49 24.39 -7.48 1.46
C LYS A 49 24.31 -7.67 -0.05
N GLU A 50 25.17 -6.96 -0.75
CA GLU A 50 25.29 -6.93 -2.19
C GLU A 50 25.75 -8.27 -2.76
N ASP A 51 26.73 -8.93 -2.12
CA ASP A 51 27.16 -10.28 -2.50
C ASP A 51 26.04 -11.29 -2.30
N LYS A 52 25.25 -11.18 -1.22
CA LYS A 52 24.07 -12.04 -1.00
C LYS A 52 23.01 -11.81 -2.09
N LEU A 53 22.74 -10.55 -2.45
CA LEU A 53 21.81 -10.22 -3.53
C LEU A 53 22.31 -10.77 -4.88
N TRP A 54 23.61 -10.70 -5.14
CA TRP A 54 24.20 -11.23 -6.37
C TRP A 54 24.14 -12.76 -6.42
N SER A 55 24.39 -13.45 -5.31
CA SER A 55 24.16 -14.90 -5.17
C SER A 55 22.72 -15.29 -5.47
N ILE A 56 21.74 -14.51 -4.97
CA ILE A 56 20.32 -14.71 -5.24
C ILE A 56 20.05 -14.52 -6.74
N GLN A 57 20.55 -13.43 -7.35
CA GLN A 57 20.35 -13.13 -8.77
C GLN A 57 20.95 -14.21 -9.68
N ALA A 58 22.18 -14.65 -9.37
CA ALA A 58 22.87 -15.71 -10.11
C ALA A 58 22.09 -17.02 -10.03
N TRP A 59 21.65 -17.41 -8.84
CA TRP A 59 20.82 -18.59 -8.67
C TRP A 59 19.50 -18.47 -9.45
N MET A 60 18.83 -17.32 -9.40
CA MET A 60 17.59 -17.09 -10.16
C MET A 60 17.82 -17.20 -11.67
N SER A 61 18.89 -16.63 -12.20
CA SER A 61 19.24 -16.72 -13.63
C SER A 61 19.50 -18.16 -14.08
N GLU A 62 20.20 -18.95 -13.25
CA GLU A 62 20.48 -20.35 -13.53
C GLU A 62 19.22 -21.24 -13.43
N ASN A 63 18.32 -20.95 -12.49
CA ASN A 63 17.24 -21.88 -12.14
C ASN A 63 15.89 -21.50 -12.74
N MET A 64 15.57 -20.21 -12.89
CA MET A 64 14.25 -19.79 -13.37
C MET A 64 14.15 -19.70 -14.90
N THR A 65 12.98 -20.04 -15.42
CA THR A 65 12.63 -19.91 -16.85
C THR A 65 11.49 -18.90 -17.02
N TYR A 66 11.52 -18.10 -18.09
CA TYR A 66 10.45 -17.15 -18.37
C TYR A 66 9.22 -17.88 -18.95
N ASP A 67 8.04 -17.59 -18.41
CA ASP A 67 6.78 -18.25 -18.75
C ASP A 67 5.96 -17.43 -19.77
N PHE A 68 6.13 -17.73 -21.05
CA PHE A 68 5.43 -17.02 -22.13
C PHE A 68 3.93 -17.28 -22.14
N GLU A 69 3.47 -18.49 -21.81
CA GLU A 69 2.05 -18.83 -21.79
C GLU A 69 1.32 -18.05 -20.68
N LYS A 70 1.94 -18.00 -19.49
CA LYS A 70 1.43 -17.21 -18.37
C LYS A 70 1.40 -15.72 -18.71
N ARG A 71 2.45 -15.20 -19.37
CA ARG A 71 2.53 -13.81 -19.85
C ARG A 71 1.40 -13.48 -20.83
N ASP A 72 1.13 -14.36 -21.79
CA ASP A 72 0.08 -14.15 -22.79
C ASP A 72 -1.32 -14.16 -22.16
N LYS A 73 -1.58 -15.09 -21.21
CA LYS A 73 -2.82 -15.11 -20.43
C LYS A 73 -3.02 -13.80 -19.64
N TYR A 74 -1.98 -13.34 -18.95
CA TYR A 74 -2.05 -12.08 -18.21
C TYR A 74 -2.34 -10.87 -19.11
N GLU A 75 -1.68 -10.78 -20.26
CA GLU A 75 -1.93 -9.69 -21.21
C GLU A 75 -3.34 -9.73 -21.80
N GLN A 76 -3.87 -10.91 -22.10
CA GLN A 76 -5.25 -11.07 -22.56
C GLN A 76 -6.25 -10.63 -21.49
N GLU A 77 -6.06 -11.06 -20.24
CA GLU A 77 -6.90 -10.66 -19.11
C GLU A 77 -6.83 -9.16 -18.84
N ARG A 78 -5.64 -8.57 -18.92
CA ARG A 78 -5.44 -7.12 -18.79
C ARG A 78 -6.18 -6.36 -19.87
N LYS A 79 -6.04 -6.74 -21.14
CA LYS A 79 -6.77 -6.14 -22.27
C LYS A 79 -8.29 -6.29 -22.12
N ARG A 80 -8.77 -7.43 -21.60
CA ARG A 80 -10.20 -7.66 -21.34
C ARG A 80 -10.72 -6.71 -20.26
N ARG A 81 -10.00 -6.59 -19.14
CA ARG A 81 -10.35 -5.68 -18.03
C ARG A 81 -10.36 -4.22 -18.47
N ASN A 82 -9.34 -3.80 -19.21
CA ASN A 82 -9.24 -2.42 -19.71
C ASN A 82 -10.39 -2.08 -20.69
N ARG A 83 -10.68 -2.98 -21.64
CA ARG A 83 -11.78 -2.76 -22.62
C ARG A 83 -13.15 -2.72 -21.98
N ALA A 84 -13.40 -3.62 -21.05
CA ALA A 84 -14.74 -3.78 -20.51
C ALA A 84 -15.13 -2.66 -19.52
N ARG A 85 -14.21 -1.75 -19.15
CA ARG A 85 -14.42 -0.65 -18.17
C ARG A 85 -15.21 -1.10 -16.94
N ILE A 86 -15.06 -2.36 -16.53
CA ILE A 86 -16.01 -3.01 -15.61
C ILE A 86 -15.94 -2.30 -14.26
N GLU A 87 -16.97 -1.50 -13.98
CA GLU A 87 -17.26 -1.03 -12.65
C GLU A 87 -17.62 -2.26 -11.81
N GLY A 88 -16.88 -2.48 -10.71
CA GLY A 88 -17.24 -3.51 -9.75
C GLY A 88 -16.71 -4.93 -10.00
N SER A 89 -15.59 -5.13 -10.72
CA SER A 89 -14.85 -6.41 -10.60
C SER A 89 -14.11 -6.47 -9.25
N SER A 90 -14.91 -6.52 -8.19
CA SER A 90 -14.56 -7.04 -6.88
C SER A 90 -14.34 -8.54 -7.02
N ASP A 91 -13.16 -8.93 -7.50
CA ASP A 91 -12.50 -10.18 -7.12
C ASP A 91 -11.19 -10.31 -7.91
N SER A 92 -10.12 -9.84 -7.30
CA SER A 92 -8.94 -10.69 -7.24
C SER A 92 -8.42 -10.53 -5.83
N GLN A 93 -8.50 -11.58 -5.02
CA GLN A 93 -7.51 -11.74 -3.96
C GLN A 93 -6.15 -11.59 -4.64
N ARG A 94 -5.54 -10.40 -4.53
CA ARG A 94 -4.15 -10.22 -4.91
C ARG A 94 -3.41 -11.15 -3.96
N LEU A 95 -2.92 -12.27 -4.50
CA LEU A 95 -2.10 -13.19 -3.74
C LEU A 95 -0.97 -12.39 -3.10
N SER A 96 -0.68 -12.68 -1.83
CA SER A 96 0.41 -12.01 -1.16
C SER A 96 1.71 -12.25 -1.91
N MET A 97 2.65 -11.30 -1.77
CA MET A 97 3.98 -11.41 -2.38
C MET A 97 4.66 -12.74 -2.03
N GLU A 98 4.54 -13.17 -0.77
CA GLU A 98 5.02 -14.46 -0.26
C GLU A 98 4.43 -15.67 -1.00
N VAL A 99 3.12 -15.67 -1.29
CA VAL A 99 2.49 -16.78 -2.01
C VAL A 99 3.02 -16.86 -3.44
N ILE A 100 3.16 -15.73 -4.12
CA ILE A 100 3.69 -15.67 -5.49
C ILE A 100 5.17 -16.09 -5.52
N ALA A 101 5.98 -15.56 -4.60
CA ALA A 101 7.38 -15.93 -4.47
C ALA A 101 7.57 -17.43 -4.23
N LYS A 102 6.80 -18.04 -3.32
CA LYS A 102 6.84 -19.48 -3.07
C LYS A 102 6.41 -20.30 -4.29
N ALA A 103 5.40 -19.85 -5.02
CA ALA A 103 4.98 -20.50 -6.26
C ALA A 103 6.10 -20.46 -7.31
N ALA A 104 6.68 -19.29 -7.57
CA ALA A 104 7.79 -19.09 -8.50
C ALA A 104 9.05 -19.88 -8.11
N PHE A 105 9.38 -19.91 -6.82
CA PHE A 105 10.50 -20.69 -6.30
C PHE A 105 10.30 -22.19 -6.50
N ARG A 106 9.06 -22.69 -6.38
CA ARG A 106 8.76 -24.12 -6.55
C ARG A 106 8.68 -24.51 -8.02
N SER A 107 8.00 -23.73 -8.85
CA SER A 107 7.85 -23.98 -10.29
C SER A 107 9.14 -23.74 -11.06
N LYS A 108 10.05 -22.91 -10.52
CA LYS A 108 11.22 -22.38 -11.23
C LYS A 108 10.82 -21.70 -12.56
N SER A 109 9.61 -21.13 -12.60
CA SER A 109 9.03 -20.54 -13.80
C SER A 109 8.09 -19.39 -13.44
N GLY A 110 8.08 -18.34 -14.24
CA GLY A 110 7.17 -17.20 -14.06
C GLY A 110 7.42 -16.06 -15.04
N VAL A 111 6.67 -14.97 -14.86
CA VAL A 111 6.82 -13.71 -15.60
C VAL A 111 7.54 -12.67 -14.76
N CYS A 112 7.71 -11.46 -15.28
CA CYS A 112 8.44 -10.39 -14.58
C CYS A 112 7.99 -10.16 -13.12
N GLU A 113 6.69 -10.14 -12.86
CA GLU A 113 6.14 -10.01 -11.51
C GLU A 113 6.59 -11.16 -10.57
N ASP A 114 6.68 -12.39 -11.05
CA ASP A 114 7.10 -13.54 -10.24
C ASP A 114 8.59 -13.46 -9.88
N TYR A 115 9.44 -13.11 -10.85
CA TYR A 115 10.87 -12.92 -10.66
C TYR A 115 11.13 -11.83 -9.60
N VAL A 116 10.49 -10.68 -9.76
CA VAL A 116 10.66 -9.55 -8.84
C VAL A 116 10.18 -9.91 -7.44
N LYS A 117 9.00 -10.52 -7.30
CA LYS A 117 8.46 -10.89 -5.99
C LYS A 117 9.32 -11.94 -5.30
N LEU A 118 9.85 -12.91 -6.05
CA LEU A 118 10.80 -13.87 -5.49
C LEU A 118 12.08 -13.18 -5.03
N PHE A 119 12.65 -12.30 -5.85
CA PHE A 119 13.86 -11.56 -5.50
C PHE A 119 13.66 -10.69 -4.25
N ILE A 120 12.57 -9.93 -4.17
CA ILE A 120 12.24 -9.11 -2.98
C ILE A 120 12.10 -9.98 -1.73
N VAL A 121 11.39 -11.11 -1.80
CA VAL A 121 11.20 -11.99 -0.63
C VAL A 121 12.54 -12.58 -0.17
N LEU A 122 13.39 -13.04 -1.10
CA LEU A 122 14.73 -13.52 -0.76
C LEU A 122 15.62 -12.41 -0.18
N ALA A 123 15.59 -11.22 -0.78
CA ALA A 123 16.32 -10.04 -0.32
C ALA A 123 15.91 -9.65 1.11
N GLY A 124 14.62 -9.63 1.41
CA GLY A 124 14.11 -9.34 2.76
C GLY A 124 14.62 -10.34 3.79
N LYS A 125 14.72 -11.63 3.42
CA LYS A 125 15.25 -12.70 4.28
C LYS A 125 16.75 -12.59 4.54
N VAL A 126 17.49 -11.85 3.71
CA VAL A 126 18.91 -11.52 3.91
C VAL A 126 19.15 -10.09 4.40
N GLY A 127 18.10 -9.41 4.86
CA GLY A 127 18.18 -8.10 5.52
C GLY A 127 18.24 -6.89 4.57
N VAL A 128 17.68 -7.03 3.36
CA VAL A 128 17.53 -5.94 2.39
C VAL A 128 16.05 -5.73 2.07
N GLU A 129 15.51 -4.59 2.51
CA GLU A 129 14.17 -4.17 2.11
C GLU A 129 14.17 -3.59 0.69
N MET A 130 13.15 -3.93 -0.08
CA MET A 130 13.05 -3.53 -1.48
C MET A 130 11.64 -3.03 -1.81
N PHE A 131 11.58 -2.03 -2.68
CA PHE A 131 10.38 -1.53 -3.30
C PHE A 131 10.05 -2.38 -4.52
N TYR A 132 8.81 -2.87 -4.60
CA TYR A 132 8.25 -3.37 -5.84
C TYR A 132 7.93 -2.19 -6.77
N VAL A 133 8.35 -2.27 -8.03
CA VAL A 133 8.11 -1.23 -9.02
C VAL A 133 7.40 -1.84 -10.22
N SER A 134 6.29 -1.22 -10.62
CA SER A 134 5.58 -1.55 -11.87
C SER A 134 5.58 -0.35 -12.80
N GLY A 135 5.64 -0.60 -14.09
CA GLY A 135 5.54 0.44 -15.11
C GLY A 135 5.63 -0.12 -16.51
N THR A 136 6.30 0.63 -17.38
CA THR A 136 6.49 0.27 -18.78
C THR A 136 7.97 0.32 -19.14
N THR A 137 8.34 -0.41 -20.19
CA THR A 137 9.68 -0.33 -20.77
C THR A 137 9.68 0.46 -22.06
N ASP A 138 10.87 0.78 -22.56
CA ASP A 138 11.11 1.33 -23.91
C ASP A 138 10.57 0.43 -25.04
N LEU A 139 10.37 -0.86 -24.76
CA LEU A 139 9.69 -1.81 -25.65
C LEU A 139 8.15 -1.68 -25.65
N GLY A 140 7.58 -0.77 -24.85
CA GLY A 140 6.15 -0.45 -24.80
C GLY A 140 5.28 -1.44 -24.03
N GLY A 141 5.87 -2.49 -23.44
CA GLY A 141 5.17 -3.51 -22.66
C GLY A 141 4.95 -3.10 -21.19
N SER A 142 4.07 -3.83 -20.50
CA SER A 142 4.02 -3.81 -19.04
C SER A 142 5.25 -4.52 -18.50
N HIS A 143 5.85 -3.98 -17.44
CA HIS A 143 6.98 -4.64 -16.79
C HIS A 143 7.02 -4.36 -15.29
N ALA A 144 7.72 -5.24 -14.58
CA ALA A 144 7.96 -5.14 -13.16
C ALA A 144 9.45 -5.30 -12.87
N TRP A 145 9.94 -4.50 -11.92
CA TRP A 145 11.30 -4.56 -11.39
C TRP A 145 11.28 -4.17 -9.91
N CYS A 146 12.44 -4.07 -9.28
CA CYS A 146 12.53 -3.62 -7.89
C CYS A 146 13.66 -2.63 -7.67
N ALA A 147 13.65 -1.99 -6.51
CA ALA A 147 14.68 -1.06 -6.10
C ALA A 147 14.91 -1.16 -4.59
N CYS A 148 16.07 -0.77 -4.12
CA CYS A 148 16.33 -0.60 -2.69
C CYS A 148 17.11 0.67 -2.41
N LEU A 149 17.13 1.08 -1.14
CA LEU A 149 18.05 2.08 -0.64
C LEU A 149 19.09 1.36 0.21
N LEU A 150 20.34 1.34 -0.24
CA LEU A 150 21.48 0.90 0.56
C LEU A 150 22.25 2.15 0.99
N ASP A 151 22.36 2.36 2.30
CA ASP A 151 22.99 3.56 2.88
C ASP A 151 22.46 4.88 2.27
N SER A 152 21.14 4.95 2.05
CA SER A 152 20.42 6.07 1.42
C SER A 152 20.73 6.30 -0.08
N VAL A 153 21.47 5.39 -0.72
CA VAL A 153 21.72 5.40 -2.17
C VAL A 153 20.73 4.47 -2.87
N PRO A 154 19.98 4.96 -3.87
CA PRO A 154 19.03 4.14 -4.63
C PRO A 154 19.74 3.23 -5.62
N TYR A 155 19.37 1.95 -5.60
CA TYR A 155 19.80 0.94 -6.55
C TYR A 155 18.58 0.23 -7.15
N LEU A 156 18.59 0.04 -8.46
CA LEU A 156 17.53 -0.63 -9.21
C LEU A 156 17.97 -2.02 -9.66
N PHE A 157 17.01 -2.94 -9.70
CA PHE A 157 17.22 -4.35 -10.03
C PHE A 157 16.10 -4.81 -10.94
N ASP A 158 16.46 -5.36 -12.11
CA ASP A 158 15.55 -6.17 -12.91
C ASP A 158 16.01 -7.63 -12.87
N PRO A 159 15.43 -8.46 -11.99
CA PRO A 159 15.80 -9.87 -11.91
C PRO A 159 15.41 -10.67 -13.14
N THR A 160 14.47 -10.20 -13.96
CA THR A 160 14.05 -10.85 -15.20
C THR A 160 15.05 -10.59 -16.31
N TRP A 161 15.34 -9.33 -16.61
CA TRP A 161 16.30 -8.99 -17.67
C TRP A 161 17.76 -9.26 -17.26
N SER A 162 18.05 -9.34 -15.95
CA SER A 162 19.34 -9.85 -15.48
C SER A 162 19.49 -11.36 -15.66
N SER A 163 18.40 -12.10 -15.85
CA SER A 163 18.42 -13.57 -15.93
C SER A 163 18.55 -14.11 -17.35
N GLY A 164 18.20 -13.32 -18.35
CA GLY A 164 18.21 -13.74 -19.74
C GLY A 164 17.41 -12.82 -20.66
N TYR A 165 17.20 -13.27 -21.89
CA TYR A 165 16.45 -12.55 -22.91
C TYR A 165 15.63 -13.51 -23.75
N CYS A 166 14.65 -12.99 -24.49
CA CYS A 166 13.88 -13.74 -25.47
C CYS A 166 14.34 -13.39 -26.89
N ASP A 167 14.05 -14.28 -27.84
CA ASP A 167 14.11 -13.91 -29.26
C ASP A 167 13.03 -12.88 -29.63
N ASP A 168 13.15 -12.27 -30.81
CA ASP A 168 12.26 -11.20 -31.27
C ASP A 168 10.78 -11.63 -31.34
N ASN A 169 10.54 -12.93 -31.53
CA ASN A 169 9.20 -13.52 -31.60
C ASN A 169 8.66 -13.96 -30.22
N TYR A 170 9.41 -13.75 -29.13
CA TYR A 170 9.07 -14.22 -27.79
C TYR A 170 8.71 -15.71 -27.71
N SER A 171 9.36 -16.52 -28.53
CA SER A 171 9.13 -17.97 -28.67
C SER A 171 10.14 -18.78 -27.87
N VAL A 172 11.35 -18.25 -27.67
CA VAL A 172 12.46 -18.93 -26.98
C VAL A 172 13.06 -18.00 -25.92
N TYR A 173 13.16 -18.49 -24.69
CA TYR A 173 13.89 -17.84 -23.61
C TYR A 173 15.31 -18.39 -23.51
N LYS A 174 16.30 -17.51 -23.52
CA LYS A 174 17.72 -17.84 -23.35
C LYS A 174 18.22 -17.26 -22.04
N LYS A 175 18.65 -18.15 -21.13
CA LYS A 175 19.32 -17.78 -19.89
C LYS A 175 20.66 -17.12 -20.20
N CYS A 176 20.89 -15.95 -19.64
CA CYS A 176 22.11 -15.18 -19.80
C CYS A 176 22.21 -14.22 -18.61
N LEU A 177 23.01 -14.60 -17.60
CA LEU A 177 23.25 -13.75 -16.45
C LEU A 177 24.00 -12.49 -16.88
N THR A 178 23.46 -11.33 -16.53
CA THR A 178 24.09 -10.03 -16.78
C THR A 178 24.04 -9.13 -15.55
N THR A 179 25.09 -8.33 -15.38
CA THR A 179 25.16 -7.30 -14.32
C THR A 179 24.48 -6.00 -14.73
N LYS A 180 24.06 -5.85 -16.01
CA LYS A 180 23.52 -4.60 -16.56
C LYS A 180 22.35 -4.03 -15.76
N TYR A 181 21.48 -4.90 -15.23
CA TYR A 181 20.30 -4.52 -14.47
C TYR A 181 20.37 -4.93 -13.01
N PHE A 182 21.58 -5.16 -12.48
CA PHE A 182 21.82 -5.48 -11.07
C PHE A 182 22.52 -4.30 -10.40
N MET A 183 21.95 -3.79 -9.31
CA MET A 183 22.42 -2.55 -8.65
C MET A 183 22.63 -1.39 -9.63
N ALA A 184 21.73 -1.26 -10.61
CA ALA A 184 21.77 -0.19 -11.58
C ALA A 184 21.47 1.17 -10.91
N THR A 185 22.15 2.21 -11.37
CA THR A 185 21.88 3.59 -10.92
C THR A 185 20.57 4.09 -11.56
N PRO A 186 19.86 5.03 -10.91
CA PRO A 186 18.70 5.71 -11.49
C PRO A 186 18.88 6.16 -12.93
N ASP A 187 19.98 6.86 -13.23
CA ASP A 187 20.26 7.43 -14.55
C ASP A 187 20.40 6.36 -15.63
N SER A 188 21.12 5.27 -15.31
CA SER A 188 21.29 4.15 -16.23
C SER A 188 20.00 3.36 -16.49
N PHE A 189 19.05 3.40 -15.57
CA PHE A 189 17.81 2.61 -15.63
C PHE A 189 16.68 3.38 -16.31
N ALA A 190 16.61 4.70 -16.09
CA ALA A 190 15.50 5.58 -16.49
C ALA A 190 15.16 5.57 -17.98
N HIS A 191 16.11 5.25 -18.86
CA HIS A 191 15.90 5.27 -20.31
C HIS A 191 15.23 4.02 -20.87
N SER A 192 15.20 2.93 -20.09
CA SER A 192 14.62 1.65 -20.50
C SER A 192 13.42 1.24 -19.63
N HIS A 193 13.32 1.78 -18.41
CA HIS A 193 12.29 1.43 -17.45
C HIS A 193 11.68 2.69 -16.86
N ILE A 194 10.41 2.93 -17.16
CA ILE A 194 9.67 4.07 -16.65
C ILE A 194 8.58 3.60 -15.68
N PRO A 195 8.70 3.89 -14.37
CA PRO A 195 7.73 3.46 -13.38
C PRO A 195 6.41 4.19 -13.55
N LEU A 196 5.31 3.54 -13.19
CA LEU A 196 4.00 4.17 -13.06
C LEU A 196 4.07 5.37 -12.11
N ASP A 197 4.75 5.23 -10.97
CA ASP A 197 5.01 6.34 -10.07
C ASP A 197 6.38 6.98 -10.37
N PRO A 198 6.45 8.22 -10.87
CA PRO A 198 7.72 8.89 -11.14
C PRO A 198 8.62 9.04 -9.91
N MET A 199 8.06 8.94 -8.70
CA MET A 199 8.85 8.90 -7.45
C MET A 199 9.89 7.79 -7.45
N LEU A 200 9.57 6.65 -8.04
CA LEU A 200 10.43 5.45 -8.07
C LEU A 200 11.46 5.50 -9.19
N GLN A 201 11.63 6.65 -9.87
CA GLN A 201 12.82 6.92 -10.67
C GLN A 201 13.99 7.37 -9.79
N PHE A 202 13.75 7.75 -8.53
CA PHE A 202 14.79 8.22 -7.59
C PHE A 202 15.66 9.37 -8.13
N SER A 203 15.03 10.26 -8.91
CA SER A 203 15.68 11.42 -9.54
C SER A 203 14.97 12.70 -9.13
N ASP A 204 15.75 13.77 -8.91
CA ASP A 204 15.22 15.10 -8.64
C ASP A 204 14.67 15.78 -9.90
N TYR A 205 14.96 15.21 -11.08
CA TYR A 205 14.45 15.63 -12.39
C TYR A 205 14.00 14.39 -13.18
N PRO A 206 12.89 13.75 -12.77
CA PRO A 206 12.43 12.52 -13.41
C PRO A 206 12.02 12.75 -14.86
N LEU A 207 12.19 11.72 -15.68
CA LEU A 207 11.67 11.68 -17.04
C LEU A 207 10.15 11.55 -17.01
N SER A 208 9.47 12.20 -17.95
CA SER A 208 8.08 11.89 -18.27
C SER A 208 7.94 10.50 -18.90
N TYR A 209 6.70 10.05 -19.03
CA TYR A 209 6.37 8.77 -19.66
C TYR A 209 6.79 8.66 -21.13
N ASP A 210 6.96 9.78 -21.83
CA ASP A 210 7.49 9.87 -23.19
C ASP A 210 9.01 10.13 -23.23
N LEU A 211 9.72 9.83 -22.13
CA LEU A 211 11.18 9.92 -21.99
C LEU A 211 11.74 11.34 -22.15
N VAL A 212 10.93 12.36 -21.84
CA VAL A 212 11.35 13.77 -21.92
C VAL A 212 11.76 14.26 -20.52
N PRO A 213 12.93 14.91 -20.37
CA PRO A 213 13.28 15.59 -19.13
C PRO A 213 12.26 16.67 -18.80
N GLN A 214 11.65 16.62 -17.61
CA GLN A 214 10.60 17.57 -17.26
C GLN A 214 11.12 18.96 -16.85
N ASN A 215 12.44 19.13 -16.67
CA ASN A 215 13.08 20.37 -16.19
C ASN A 215 12.39 20.99 -14.97
N ARG A 216 11.75 20.15 -14.15
CA ARG A 216 11.00 20.52 -12.96
C ARG A 216 11.58 19.76 -11.79
N TYR A 217 12.02 20.50 -10.79
CA TYR A 217 12.51 19.91 -9.55
C TYR A 217 11.40 19.11 -8.86
N PHE A 218 11.72 17.87 -8.50
CA PHE A 218 10.85 16.92 -7.83
C PHE A 218 11.64 16.26 -6.70
N ASN A 219 11.43 16.70 -5.45
CA ASN A 219 12.09 16.06 -4.31
C ASN A 219 11.49 14.66 -4.07
N TRP A 220 12.14 13.64 -4.62
CA TRP A 220 11.68 12.26 -4.50
C TRP A 220 11.86 11.73 -3.08
N ARG A 221 12.86 12.22 -2.32
CA ARG A 221 13.12 11.80 -0.94
C ARG A 221 11.99 12.24 -0.01
N ASP A 222 11.56 13.51 -0.13
CA ASP A 222 10.40 14.02 0.62
C ASP A 222 9.13 13.25 0.23
N SER A 223 8.96 12.99 -1.07
CA SER A 223 7.81 12.23 -1.57
C SER A 223 7.77 10.80 -1.02
N LEU A 224 8.95 10.15 -0.92
CA LEU A 224 9.09 8.80 -0.38
C LEU A 224 8.87 8.77 1.13
N ALA A 225 9.46 9.71 1.87
CA ALA A 225 9.27 9.83 3.32
C ALA A 225 7.78 10.04 3.67
N LEU A 226 7.08 10.90 2.93
CA LEU A 226 5.65 11.08 3.08
C LEU A 226 4.87 9.80 2.71
N TYR A 227 5.23 9.13 1.61
CA TYR A 227 4.58 7.91 1.17
C TYR A 227 4.67 6.78 2.22
N GLN A 228 5.81 6.64 2.89
CA GLN A 228 6.01 5.62 3.93
C GLN A 228 5.18 5.84 5.19
N GLN A 229 4.74 7.07 5.46
CA GLN A 229 3.87 7.40 6.60
C GLN A 229 2.38 7.28 6.30
N GLN A 230 2.02 7.08 5.03
CA GLN A 230 0.64 7.03 4.56
C GLN A 230 0.02 5.64 4.72
N ASP A 231 -1.29 5.61 5.00
CA ASP A 231 -2.08 4.38 4.83
C ASP A 231 -2.22 4.01 3.35
N THR A 232 -2.74 2.82 3.08
CA THR A 232 -2.86 2.29 1.73
C THR A 232 -3.71 3.18 0.80
N LEU A 233 -4.78 3.81 1.30
CA LEU A 233 -5.63 4.67 0.48
C LEU A 233 -4.90 5.96 0.10
N ALA A 234 -4.24 6.60 1.07
CA ALA A 234 -3.44 7.80 0.85
C ALA A 234 -2.24 7.52 -0.08
N GLN A 235 -1.59 6.36 0.06
CA GLN A 235 -0.54 5.91 -0.85
C GLN A 235 -1.06 5.80 -2.29
N MET A 236 -2.17 5.09 -2.51
CA MET A 236 -2.78 4.97 -3.85
C MET A 236 -3.13 6.33 -4.45
N GLN A 237 -3.72 7.23 -3.65
CA GLN A 237 -4.05 8.59 -4.08
C GLN A 237 -2.80 9.41 -4.44
N SER A 238 -1.71 9.28 -3.68
CA SER A 238 -0.44 9.96 -3.97
C SER A 238 0.21 9.45 -5.26
N VAL A 239 0.26 8.12 -5.46
CA VAL A 239 0.71 7.51 -6.71
C VAL A 239 -0.12 8.02 -7.88
N TYR A 240 -1.45 7.98 -7.77
CA TYR A 240 -2.36 8.44 -8.82
C TYR A 240 -2.13 9.90 -9.19
N ARG A 241 -1.98 10.79 -8.20
CA ARG A 241 -1.72 12.22 -8.43
C ARG A 241 -0.38 12.47 -9.13
N ARG A 242 0.68 11.75 -8.76
CA ARG A 242 2.00 11.87 -9.41
C ARG A 242 1.95 11.31 -10.83
N ALA A 243 1.36 10.14 -11.00
CA ALA A 243 1.19 9.48 -12.29
C ALA A 243 0.40 10.35 -13.29
N LEU A 244 -0.68 11.00 -12.85
CA LEU A 244 -1.45 11.90 -13.71
C LEU A 244 -0.65 13.09 -14.24
N LYS A 245 0.40 13.52 -13.54
CA LYS A 245 1.21 14.69 -13.88
C LYS A 245 2.45 14.35 -14.69
N ASN A 246 2.77 13.07 -14.92
CA ASN A 246 4.04 12.64 -15.49
C ASN A 246 4.08 12.61 -17.04
N GLY A 247 3.31 13.47 -17.70
CA GLY A 247 3.31 13.61 -19.15
C GLY A 247 2.46 12.58 -19.91
N LYS A 248 2.80 12.36 -21.19
CA LYS A 248 2.00 11.59 -22.15
C LYS A 248 2.16 10.09 -21.94
N ARG A 249 1.03 9.39 -21.78
CA ARG A 249 0.97 7.96 -21.45
C ARG A 249 0.79 7.09 -22.69
N ASN A 250 1.36 5.88 -22.65
CA ASN A 250 0.98 4.79 -23.55
C ASN A 250 -0.25 4.03 -22.99
N ASP A 251 -0.80 3.11 -23.78
CA ASP A 251 -2.00 2.34 -23.42
C ASP A 251 -1.83 1.50 -22.15
N VAL A 252 -0.60 1.05 -21.87
CA VAL A 252 -0.25 0.30 -20.65
C VAL A 252 -0.46 1.18 -19.41
N LEU A 253 0.20 2.34 -19.39
CA LEU A 253 0.13 3.27 -18.27
C LEU A 253 -1.28 3.85 -18.13
N GLU A 254 -2.00 4.07 -19.23
CA GLU A 254 -3.38 4.55 -19.17
C GLU A 254 -4.29 3.52 -18.49
N GLY A 255 -4.16 2.24 -18.84
CA GLY A 255 -4.87 1.14 -18.19
C GLY A 255 -4.53 0.99 -16.70
N ASP A 256 -3.25 1.08 -16.35
CA ASP A 256 -2.79 0.96 -14.95
C ASP A 256 -3.31 2.12 -14.09
N ILE A 257 -3.31 3.35 -14.61
CA ILE A 257 -3.88 4.52 -13.94
C ILE A 257 -5.41 4.39 -13.80
N TYR A 258 -6.09 3.87 -14.82
CA TYR A 258 -7.53 3.60 -14.74
C TYR A 258 -7.84 2.59 -13.63
N LEU A 259 -7.10 1.48 -13.59
CA LEU A 259 -7.26 0.46 -12.54
C LEU A 259 -6.94 1.03 -11.15
N LEU A 260 -5.89 1.84 -11.03
CA LEU A 260 -5.55 2.52 -9.78
C LEU A 260 -6.69 3.44 -9.30
N LYS A 261 -7.32 4.19 -10.20
CA LYS A 261 -8.49 5.02 -9.89
C LYS A 261 -9.65 4.19 -9.35
N GLN A 262 -9.93 3.04 -9.96
CA GLN A 262 -10.99 2.13 -9.48
C GLN A 262 -10.66 1.55 -8.10
N ASN A 263 -9.40 1.15 -7.88
CA ASN A 263 -8.94 0.66 -6.58
C ASN A 263 -9.07 1.73 -5.48
N ILE A 264 -8.79 3.00 -5.80
CA ILE A 264 -9.00 4.13 -4.88
C ILE A 264 -10.48 4.24 -4.52
N SER A 265 -11.39 4.19 -5.49
CA SER A 265 -12.83 4.25 -5.24
C SER A 265 -13.31 3.11 -4.33
N VAL A 266 -12.89 1.87 -4.62
CA VAL A 266 -13.24 0.69 -3.80
C VAL A 266 -12.67 0.79 -2.39
N ALA A 267 -11.39 1.16 -2.25
CA ALA A 267 -10.75 1.31 -0.96
C ALA A 267 -11.40 2.41 -0.12
N LYS A 268 -11.77 3.53 -0.76
CA LYS A 268 -12.52 4.61 -0.12
C LYS A 268 -13.89 4.14 0.35
N TYR A 269 -14.67 3.50 -0.52
CA TYR A 269 -15.98 2.93 -0.15
C TYR A 269 -15.86 1.99 1.05
N ASN A 270 -14.91 1.05 1.02
CA ASN A 270 -14.69 0.11 2.11
C ASN A 270 -14.26 0.81 3.42
N SER A 271 -13.47 1.88 3.32
CA SER A 271 -13.10 2.69 4.48
C SER A 271 -14.32 3.40 5.10
N ASP A 272 -15.10 4.06 4.25
CA ASP A 272 -16.33 4.78 4.64
C ASP A 272 -17.36 3.80 5.23
N LEU A 273 -17.49 2.58 4.68
CA LEU A 273 -18.39 1.53 5.17
C LEU A 273 -17.94 0.98 6.53
N ARG A 274 -16.63 0.74 6.71
CA ARG A 274 -16.09 0.30 8.01
C ARG A 274 -16.32 1.35 9.09
N LEU A 275 -16.15 2.64 8.76
CA LEU A 275 -16.46 3.73 9.68
C LEU A 275 -17.96 3.72 10.02
N TYR A 276 -18.82 3.66 9.00
CA TYR A 276 -20.27 3.63 9.19
C TYR A 276 -20.70 2.51 10.14
N ASN A 277 -20.26 1.28 9.89
CA ASN A 277 -20.62 0.12 10.71
C ASN A 277 -20.17 0.30 12.17
N ARG A 278 -18.97 0.86 12.41
CA ARG A 278 -18.51 1.14 13.78
C ARG A 278 -19.37 2.20 14.48
N LEU A 279 -19.69 3.29 13.78
CA LEU A 279 -20.50 4.38 14.33
C LEU A 279 -21.95 3.91 14.59
N ALA A 280 -22.52 3.14 13.66
CA ALA A 280 -23.85 2.57 13.80
C ALA A 280 -23.94 1.62 15.01
N ASP A 281 -22.95 0.74 15.23
CA ASP A 281 -22.89 -0.13 16.40
C ASP A 281 -22.83 0.65 17.73
N GLN A 282 -22.12 1.79 17.77
CA GLN A 282 -22.10 2.65 18.95
C GLN A 282 -23.45 3.29 19.24
N VAL A 283 -24.16 3.75 18.21
CA VAL A 283 -25.52 4.30 18.35
C VAL A 283 -26.51 3.22 18.75
N GLU A 284 -26.42 2.02 18.18
CA GLU A 284 -27.28 0.89 18.53
C GLU A 284 -27.08 0.42 19.99
N LYS A 285 -25.83 0.41 20.47
CA LYS A 285 -25.54 0.17 21.90
C LYS A 285 -26.16 1.25 22.79
N THR A 286 -26.07 2.51 22.37
CA THR A 286 -26.66 3.64 23.10
C THR A 286 -28.20 3.53 23.13
N ASP A 287 -28.82 3.17 22.00
CA ASP A 287 -30.26 2.93 21.91
C ASP A 287 -30.73 1.85 22.89
N ARG A 288 -30.05 0.70 22.94
CA ARG A 288 -30.35 -0.36 23.92
C ARG A 288 -30.29 0.14 25.36
N GLN A 289 -29.20 0.84 25.71
CA GLN A 289 -29.07 1.41 27.05
C GLN A 289 -30.15 2.46 27.34
N MET A 290 -30.54 3.25 26.33
CA MET A 290 -31.63 4.22 26.43
C MET A 290 -32.99 3.56 26.68
N VAL A 291 -33.25 2.38 26.11
CA VAL A 291 -34.47 1.59 26.39
C VAL A 291 -34.46 1.10 27.83
N GLU A 292 -33.36 0.51 28.29
CA GLU A 292 -33.20 0.04 29.68
C GLU A 292 -33.40 1.18 30.68
N LEU A 293 -32.74 2.32 30.42
CA LEU A 293 -32.86 3.52 31.25
C LEU A 293 -34.29 4.05 31.29
N HIS A 294 -34.95 4.13 30.13
CA HIS A 294 -36.34 4.57 30.08
C HIS A 294 -37.26 3.66 30.91
N ASN A 295 -37.11 2.34 30.78
CA ASN A 295 -37.89 1.38 31.53
C ASN A 295 -37.66 1.52 33.05
N MET A 296 -36.41 1.68 33.50
CA MET A 296 -36.09 1.96 34.91
C MET A 296 -36.71 3.28 35.42
N LEU A 297 -36.77 4.30 34.57
CA LEU A 297 -37.35 5.61 34.90
C LEU A 297 -38.87 5.66 34.80
N VAL A 298 -39.51 4.67 34.18
CA VAL A 298 -40.97 4.54 34.16
C VAL A 298 -41.41 3.63 35.31
N ASP A 299 -40.70 2.53 35.55
CA ASP A 299 -40.95 1.66 36.69
C ASP A 299 -40.65 2.40 38.01
N GLN A 300 -41.65 2.50 38.89
CA GLN A 300 -41.62 3.38 40.06
C GLN A 300 -40.79 2.84 41.23
N LYS A 301 -40.27 1.61 41.13
CA LYS A 301 -39.61 0.91 42.25
C LYS A 301 -38.11 1.22 42.45
N TYR A 302 -37.42 1.87 41.51
CA TYR A 302 -35.94 1.74 41.42
C TYR A 302 -35.08 2.96 41.80
N VAL A 303 -35.63 4.15 42.04
CA VAL A 303 -34.79 5.33 42.30
C VAL A 303 -34.55 5.52 43.80
N SER A 304 -33.67 4.69 44.37
CA SER A 304 -33.07 4.99 45.68
C SER A 304 -32.06 6.14 45.55
N HIS A 305 -31.74 6.83 46.64
CA HIS A 305 -30.84 8.00 46.63
C HIS A 305 -29.41 7.70 46.11
N ASN A 306 -28.99 6.42 46.10
CA ASN A 306 -27.71 5.97 45.51
C ASN A 306 -27.80 5.66 44.00
N ALA A 307 -28.99 5.55 43.41
CA ALA A 307 -29.18 5.28 41.99
C ALA A 307 -29.11 6.54 41.12
N GLU A 308 -29.55 7.72 41.62
CA GLU A 308 -29.65 8.94 40.80
C GLU A 308 -28.29 9.40 40.24
N GLY A 309 -27.25 9.47 41.08
CA GLY A 309 -25.91 9.88 40.64
C GLY A 309 -25.36 8.97 39.54
N ASN A 310 -25.61 7.67 39.67
CA ASN A 310 -25.24 6.69 38.65
C ASN A 310 -26.05 6.90 37.36
N LEU A 311 -27.37 7.11 37.44
CA LEU A 311 -28.22 7.37 36.26
C LEU A 311 -27.80 8.65 35.53
N ARG A 312 -27.46 9.73 36.25
CA ARG A 312 -26.92 10.97 35.65
C ARG A 312 -25.59 10.74 34.97
N LYS A 313 -24.70 9.97 35.58
CA LYS A 313 -23.43 9.58 34.97
C LYS A 313 -23.67 8.79 33.68
N THR A 314 -24.58 7.82 33.70
CA THR A 314 -24.95 7.04 32.49
C THR A 314 -25.51 7.95 31.40
N LEU A 315 -26.43 8.88 31.72
CA LEU A 315 -26.95 9.86 30.76
C LEU A 315 -25.82 10.71 30.14
N GLY A 316 -24.89 11.20 30.96
CA GLY A 316 -23.73 11.96 30.49
C GLY A 316 -22.81 11.14 29.58
N GLN A 317 -22.61 9.86 29.90
CA GLN A 317 -21.83 8.93 29.06
C GLN A 317 -22.52 8.70 27.70
N MET A 318 -23.82 8.45 27.68
CA MET A 318 -24.58 8.28 26.44
C MET A 318 -24.56 9.55 25.58
N GLN A 319 -24.73 10.72 26.20
CA GLN A 319 -24.67 12.00 25.50
C GLN A 319 -23.29 12.18 24.84
N LYS A 320 -22.23 11.90 25.59
CA LYS A 320 -20.86 11.96 25.07
C LYS A 320 -20.67 11.00 23.87
N VAL A 321 -21.16 9.76 23.95
CA VAL A 321 -21.08 8.81 22.82
C VAL A 321 -21.79 9.36 21.59
N LEU A 322 -23.00 9.91 21.73
CA LEU A 322 -23.74 10.49 20.60
C LEU A 322 -23.00 11.69 19.98
N ASP A 323 -22.39 12.54 20.81
CA ASP A 323 -21.62 13.69 20.35
C ASP A 323 -20.32 13.27 19.66
N ASP A 324 -19.60 12.30 20.23
CA ASP A 324 -18.38 11.74 19.66
C ASP A 324 -18.67 11.03 18.32
N VAL A 325 -19.80 10.33 18.19
CA VAL A 325 -20.23 9.72 16.93
C VAL A 325 -20.55 10.79 15.89
N ASP A 326 -21.35 11.79 16.23
CA ASP A 326 -21.78 12.85 15.30
C ASP A 326 -20.57 13.65 14.78
N ALA A 327 -19.59 13.93 15.66
CA ALA A 327 -18.34 14.60 15.30
C ALA A 327 -17.44 13.78 14.36
N GLN A 328 -17.54 12.45 14.40
CA GLN A 328 -16.79 11.55 13.51
C GLN A 328 -17.46 11.33 12.14
N ILE A 329 -18.71 11.75 11.95
CA ILE A 329 -19.38 11.63 10.65
C ILE A 329 -18.72 12.60 9.65
N PRO A 330 -18.15 12.09 8.54
CA PRO A 330 -17.49 12.94 7.55
C PRO A 330 -18.45 13.92 6.89
N ASP A 331 -17.90 14.93 6.22
CA ASP A 331 -18.70 15.79 5.34
C ASP A 331 -19.32 14.95 4.20
N MET A 332 -20.60 15.16 3.93
CA MET A 332 -21.38 14.35 2.99
C MET A 332 -20.84 14.46 1.56
N GLY A 333 -20.29 15.61 1.19
CA GLY A 333 -19.65 15.82 -0.12
C GLY A 333 -18.38 14.98 -0.32
N THR A 334 -17.81 14.47 0.77
CA THR A 334 -16.59 13.65 0.75
C THR A 334 -16.86 12.16 0.80
N LEU A 335 -18.10 11.73 1.08
CA LEU A 335 -18.45 10.32 1.19
C LEU A 335 -18.57 9.65 -0.17
N SER A 336 -18.37 8.33 -0.18
CA SER A 336 -18.80 7.49 -1.30
C SER A 336 -20.31 7.64 -1.49
N LYS A 337 -20.75 7.89 -2.73
CA LYS A 337 -22.14 8.28 -3.06
C LYS A 337 -23.16 7.27 -2.52
N GLU A 338 -22.79 6.01 -2.56
CA GLU A 338 -23.58 4.85 -2.12
C GLU A 338 -23.91 4.88 -0.62
N LEU A 339 -23.11 5.60 0.20
CA LEU A 339 -23.25 5.64 1.66
C LEU A 339 -23.89 6.94 2.19
N VAL A 340 -24.09 7.96 1.35
CA VAL A 340 -24.63 9.26 1.76
C VAL A 340 -26.00 9.11 2.46
N SER A 341 -26.87 8.25 1.92
CA SER A 341 -28.18 7.98 2.52
C SER A 341 -28.06 7.31 3.90
N SER A 342 -27.17 6.34 4.04
CA SER A 342 -26.92 5.64 5.30
C SER A 342 -26.42 6.58 6.39
N TYR A 343 -25.44 7.43 6.09
CA TYR A 343 -24.94 8.44 7.03
C TYR A 343 -25.99 9.51 7.36
N THR A 344 -26.84 9.88 6.39
CA THR A 344 -27.98 10.77 6.65
C THR A 344 -28.99 10.14 7.61
N GLY A 345 -29.28 8.84 7.44
CA GLY A 345 -30.09 8.05 8.36
C GLY A 345 -29.49 8.02 9.77
N LEU A 346 -28.19 7.75 9.88
CA LEU A 346 -27.48 7.73 11.16
C LEU A 346 -27.59 9.07 11.91
N ARG A 347 -27.41 10.20 11.21
CA ARG A 347 -27.62 11.54 11.82
C ARG A 347 -29.03 11.73 12.35
N ARG A 348 -30.05 11.23 11.64
CA ARG A 348 -31.44 11.28 12.11
C ARG A 348 -31.63 10.43 13.37
N THR A 349 -31.05 9.24 13.41
CA THR A 349 -31.08 8.37 14.60
C THR A 349 -30.40 9.05 15.80
N ILE A 350 -29.23 9.64 15.61
CA ILE A 350 -28.54 10.40 16.67
C ILE A 350 -29.42 11.54 17.19
N ALA A 351 -30.03 12.33 16.30
CA ALA A 351 -30.93 13.40 16.68
C ALA A 351 -32.17 12.91 17.45
N TYR A 352 -32.69 11.73 17.10
CA TYR A 352 -33.77 11.08 17.82
C TYR A 352 -33.33 10.60 19.21
N GLU A 353 -32.18 9.96 19.34
CA GLU A 353 -31.64 9.51 20.62
C GLU A 353 -31.33 10.69 21.56
N ARG A 354 -30.79 11.80 21.05
CA ARG A 354 -30.62 13.04 21.83
C ARG A 354 -31.93 13.54 22.43
N LYS A 355 -33.04 13.46 21.68
CA LYS A 355 -34.38 13.82 22.20
C LYS A 355 -34.84 12.87 23.32
N ARG A 356 -34.62 11.56 23.15
CA ARG A 356 -34.94 10.57 24.20
C ARG A 356 -34.11 10.78 25.46
N LEU A 357 -32.83 11.11 25.30
CA LEU A 357 -31.90 11.40 26.39
C LEU A 357 -32.36 12.63 27.18
N SER A 358 -32.71 13.70 26.48
CA SER A 358 -33.32 14.89 27.11
C SER A 358 -34.58 14.53 27.90
N LYS A 359 -35.49 13.72 27.33
CA LYS A 359 -36.70 13.28 28.03
C LYS A 359 -36.40 12.45 29.29
N CYS A 360 -35.42 11.55 29.24
CA CYS A 360 -35.00 10.77 30.40
C CYS A 360 -34.38 11.66 31.49
N SER A 361 -33.59 12.67 31.10
CA SER A 361 -33.08 13.67 32.04
C SER A 361 -34.22 14.43 32.72
N SER A 362 -35.21 14.90 31.95
CA SER A 362 -36.37 15.62 32.51
C SER A 362 -37.20 14.76 33.47
N LEU A 363 -37.37 13.47 33.16
CA LEU A 363 -38.06 12.52 34.04
C LEU A 363 -37.30 12.34 35.37
N LEU A 364 -35.97 12.24 35.30
CA LEU A 364 -35.13 12.12 36.49
C LEU A 364 -35.19 13.38 37.36
N ASP A 365 -35.14 14.57 36.74
CA ASP A 365 -35.26 15.86 37.45
C ASP A 365 -36.62 16.01 38.14
N LYS A 366 -37.71 15.64 37.46
CA LYS A 366 -39.06 15.67 38.04
C LYS A 366 -39.15 14.75 39.26
N ARG A 367 -38.63 13.53 39.18
CA ARG A 367 -38.62 12.56 40.30
C ARG A 367 -37.87 13.10 41.52
N LYS A 368 -36.73 13.78 41.33
CA LYS A 368 -36.01 14.45 42.43
C LYS A 368 -36.87 15.49 43.14
N SER A 369 -37.61 16.29 42.37
CA SER A 369 -38.50 17.32 42.93
C SER A 369 -39.66 16.73 43.73
N ASP A 370 -40.24 15.62 43.26
CA ASP A 370 -41.35 14.93 43.93
C ASP A 370 -40.89 14.23 45.22
N ALA A 371 -39.74 13.54 45.20
CA ALA A 371 -39.15 12.93 46.41
C ALA A 371 -38.81 13.97 47.49
N SER A 372 -38.28 15.14 47.08
CA SER A 372 -37.96 16.23 48.00
C SER A 372 -39.21 16.86 48.65
N ARG A 373 -40.37 16.78 47.99
CA ARG A 373 -41.66 17.25 48.52
C ARG A 373 -42.29 16.26 49.49
N GLN A 374 -42.11 14.95 49.28
CA GLN A 374 -42.62 13.91 50.18
C GLN A 374 -41.89 13.87 51.53
N VAL A 375 -40.59 14.19 51.58
CA VAL A 375 -39.81 14.23 52.84
C VAL A 375 -40.12 15.46 53.70
N LYS A 376 -40.71 16.52 53.11
CA LYS A 376 -41.09 17.76 53.81
C LYS A 376 -42.52 17.76 54.36
N ARG A 377 -43.32 16.74 54.04
CA ARG A 377 -44.65 16.49 54.63
C ARG A 377 -44.51 15.39 55.68
#